data_AF-A0A535AJ73-F1
#
_entry.id   AF-A0A535AJ73-F1
#
_cell.length_a   1.000
_cell.length_b   1.000
_cell.length_c   1.000
_cell.angle_alpha   90.00
_cell.angle_beta   90.00
_cell.angle_gamma   90.00
#
_symmetry.space_group_name_H-M   'P 1'
#
loop_
_entity.id
_entity.type
_entity.pdbx_description
1 polymer ?
#
loop_
_entity_poly.entity_id
_entity_poly.type
_entity_poly.pdbx_seq_one_letter_code
_entity_poly.pdbx_strand_id
1 'polypeptide(L)'
;KENPALGKEKISVLLFETESLERLQQMFSDLNRFVQQTSKSLGMLYDHRDNLSALTMEVSDQVDVFRGMVDKEKITIPLRSPKLFTISALYEANEELLGKKIAKKGSTVYAEVLKTAVAYWTELSKIIGDWRKVKNGELSASELRQEKINTHAVILRALGGVGRTLLEKYPEGWQGKLKLLEGVDWRKSVGSSANSLWDDVCITAGSVVSNRQARAATLAVLLREIGESPNGKLTTRESAEVTSAQANG
;
A
#
# COMPACT_ATOMS: atom_id res chain seq x y z
N LYS A 1 -25.48 14.72 35.03
CA LYS A 1 -24.29 15.53 34.64
C LYS A 1 -24.12 15.37 33.13
N GLU A 2 -24.28 16.46 32.38
CA GLU A 2 -24.11 16.46 30.92
C GLU A 2 -22.63 16.29 30.55
N ASN A 3 -22.35 15.53 29.50
CA ASN A 3 -20.99 15.29 29.00
C ASN A 3 -20.54 16.48 28.11
N PRO A 4 -19.54 17.28 28.52
CA PRO A 4 -19.10 18.47 27.77
C PRO A 4 -18.59 18.18 26.34
N ALA A 5 -18.25 16.92 26.04
CA ALA A 5 -17.80 16.50 24.71
C ALA A 5 -18.91 16.61 23.64
N LEU A 6 -20.19 16.46 24.04
CA LEU A 6 -21.34 16.48 23.12
C LEU A 6 -21.57 17.84 22.47
N GLY A 7 -21.10 18.93 23.08
CA GLY A 7 -21.23 20.28 22.52
C GLY A 7 -20.40 20.54 21.24
N LYS A 8 -19.50 19.61 20.89
CA LYS A 8 -18.72 19.67 19.64
C LYS A 8 -19.32 18.84 18.51
N GLU A 9 -20.34 18.03 18.79
CA GLU A 9 -21.02 17.22 17.79
C GLU A 9 -22.09 18.06 17.08
N LYS A 10 -22.10 18.03 15.75
CA LYS A 10 -23.11 18.68 14.94
C LYS A 10 -23.93 17.61 14.26
N ILE A 11 -25.22 17.57 14.57
CA ILE A 11 -26.19 16.69 13.91
C ILE A 11 -27.10 17.58 13.08
N SER A 12 -27.16 17.33 11.77
CA SER A 12 -28.13 17.98 10.91
C SER A 12 -29.45 17.23 11.02
N VAL A 13 -30.49 17.90 11.52
CA VAL A 13 -31.86 17.37 11.52
C VAL A 13 -32.61 18.03 10.38
N LEU A 14 -33.10 17.24 9.43
CA LEU A 14 -34.02 17.71 8.41
C LEU A 14 -35.42 17.25 8.80
N LEU A 15 -36.31 18.21 9.04
CA LEU A 15 -37.72 17.97 9.27
C LEU A 15 -38.48 18.27 7.97
N PHE A 16 -39.37 17.36 7.60
CA PHE A 16 -40.23 17.51 6.43
C PHE A 16 -41.68 17.41 6.88
N GLU A 17 -42.53 18.21 6.27
CA GLU A 17 -43.98 18.13 6.47
C GLU A 17 -44.51 16.86 5.81
N THR A 18 -45.37 16.12 6.51
CA THR A 18 -45.92 14.85 6.03
C THR A 18 -46.94 15.12 4.93
N GLU A 19 -46.51 15.05 3.67
CA GLU A 19 -47.41 15.24 2.52
C GLU A 19 -48.09 13.93 2.08
N SER A 20 -47.32 12.87 1.83
CA SER A 20 -47.83 11.54 1.47
C SER A 20 -46.80 10.43 1.72
N LEU A 21 -47.28 9.19 1.91
CA LEU A 21 -46.41 8.02 2.15
C LEU A 21 -45.45 7.76 0.99
N GLU A 22 -45.93 7.92 -0.25
CA GLU A 22 -45.15 7.73 -1.47
C GLU A 22 -44.01 8.76 -1.57
N ARG A 23 -44.28 10.02 -1.20
CA ARG A 23 -43.28 11.08 -1.20
C ARG A 23 -42.23 10.86 -0.10
N LEU A 24 -42.63 10.37 1.07
CA LEU A 24 -41.70 9.96 2.13
C LEU A 24 -40.78 8.82 1.67
N GLN A 25 -41.31 7.80 0.98
CA GLN A 25 -40.53 6.68 0.46
C GLN A 25 -39.55 7.13 -0.63
N GLN A 26 -39.97 8.02 -1.52
CA GLN A 26 -39.11 8.60 -2.56
C GLN A 26 -37.99 9.44 -1.94
N MET A 27 -38.30 10.30 -0.97
CA MET A 27 -37.30 11.11 -0.26
C MET A 27 -36.31 10.26 0.54
N PHE A 28 -36.78 9.19 1.20
CA PHE A 28 -35.91 8.24 1.88
C PHE A 28 -34.97 7.53 0.89
N SER A 29 -35.49 7.19 -0.29
CA SER A 29 -34.68 6.59 -1.37
C SER A 29 -33.65 7.58 -1.90
N ASP A 30 -34.01 8.84 -2.11
CA ASP A 30 -33.09 9.88 -2.60
C ASP A 30 -32.02 10.22 -1.56
N LEU A 31 -32.39 10.35 -0.27
CA LEU A 31 -31.43 10.54 0.81
C LEU A 31 -30.40 9.41 0.84
N ASN A 32 -30.84 8.15 0.76
CA ASN A 32 -29.91 7.02 0.74
C ASN A 32 -29.11 6.91 -0.57
N ARG A 33 -29.67 7.37 -1.70
CA ARG A 33 -29.00 7.36 -3.02
C ARG A 33 -27.89 8.40 -3.12
N PHE A 34 -28.04 9.55 -2.46
CA PHE A 34 -27.08 10.66 -2.49
C PHE A 34 -26.21 10.79 -1.25
N VAL A 35 -26.40 9.93 -0.22
CA VAL A 35 -25.39 9.76 0.84
C VAL A 35 -24.09 9.38 0.16
N GLN A 36 -23.15 10.33 0.10
CA GLN A 36 -21.78 10.05 -0.31
C GLN A 36 -21.22 9.05 0.70
N GLN A 37 -21.21 7.78 0.32
CA GLN A 37 -20.50 6.76 1.08
C GLN A 37 -19.05 7.22 1.16
N THR A 38 -18.57 7.53 2.36
CA THR A 38 -17.13 7.54 2.61
C THR A 38 -16.64 6.18 2.12
N SER A 39 -15.64 6.18 1.23
CA SER A 39 -15.17 4.91 0.67
C SER A 39 -14.86 3.95 1.81
N LYS A 40 -15.22 2.67 1.68
CA LYS A 40 -15.07 1.67 2.75
C LYS A 40 -13.67 1.69 3.39
N SER A 41 -12.64 1.97 2.60
CA SER A 41 -11.24 2.14 3.07
C SER A 41 -11.07 3.35 3.99
N LEU A 42 -11.61 4.51 3.63
CA LEU A 42 -11.62 5.71 4.47
C LEU A 42 -12.42 5.48 5.76
N GLY A 43 -13.58 4.84 5.67
CA GLY A 43 -14.39 4.48 6.86
C GLY A 43 -13.64 3.56 7.83
N MET A 44 -12.89 2.57 7.34
CA MET A 44 -12.04 1.70 8.18
C MET A 44 -10.88 2.46 8.82
N LEU A 45 -10.23 3.37 8.08
CA LEU A 45 -9.16 4.21 8.61
C LEU A 45 -9.60 5.10 9.78
N TYR A 46 -10.86 5.52 9.81
CA TYR A 46 -11.42 6.31 10.91
C TYR A 46 -12.16 5.48 11.97
N ASP A 47 -12.22 4.15 11.85
CA ASP A 47 -12.73 3.32 12.94
C ASP A 47 -11.64 3.19 14.01
N HIS A 48 -11.75 3.98 15.07
CA HIS A 48 -10.81 3.96 16.19
C HIS A 48 -10.75 2.63 16.95
N ARG A 49 -11.64 1.67 16.64
CA ARG A 49 -11.58 0.29 17.15
C ARG A 49 -10.64 -0.59 16.34
N ASP A 50 -10.24 -0.16 15.15
CA ASP A 50 -9.26 -0.85 14.32
C ASP A 50 -7.83 -0.50 14.74
N ASN A 51 -7.19 -1.44 15.44
CA ASN A 51 -5.80 -1.28 15.86
C ASN A 51 -4.82 -1.23 14.68
N LEU A 52 -5.15 -1.80 13.51
CA LEU A 52 -4.29 -1.71 12.32
C LEU A 52 -4.31 -0.31 11.73
N SER A 53 -5.46 0.36 11.74
CA SER A 53 -5.55 1.78 11.37
C SER A 53 -4.72 2.65 12.31
N ALA A 54 -4.88 2.46 13.62
CA ALA A 54 -4.11 3.21 14.62
C ALA A 54 -2.60 2.99 14.46
N LEU A 55 -2.18 1.75 14.21
CA LEU A 55 -0.79 1.40 13.95
C LEU A 55 -0.28 2.05 12.66
N THR A 56 -1.10 2.05 11.60
CA THR A 56 -0.75 2.67 10.31
C THR A 56 -0.53 4.17 10.43
N MET A 57 -1.34 4.86 11.24
CA MET A 57 -1.16 6.27 11.54
C MET A 57 0.18 6.50 12.27
N GLU A 58 0.49 5.70 13.28
CA GLU A 58 1.76 5.78 14.01
C GLU A 58 2.97 5.49 13.11
N VAL A 59 2.90 4.49 12.23
CA VAL A 59 3.93 4.21 11.21
C VAL A 59 4.11 5.42 10.29
N SER A 60 3.02 6.05 9.84
CA SER A 60 3.08 7.23 8.95
C SER A 60 3.78 8.43 9.60
N ASP A 61 3.76 8.53 10.92
CA ASP A 61 4.34 9.63 11.67
C ASP A 61 5.76 9.31 12.19
N GLN A 62 6.08 8.04 12.45
CA GLN A 62 7.38 7.60 12.96
C GLN A 62 8.41 7.32 11.87
N VAL A 63 8.00 6.85 10.69
CA VAL A 63 8.92 6.64 9.56
C VAL A 63 9.16 7.98 8.88
N ASP A 64 10.41 8.45 8.89
CA ASP A 64 10.76 9.82 8.48
C ASP A 64 10.30 10.17 7.04
N VAL A 65 10.49 9.25 6.09
CA VAL A 65 10.10 9.46 4.70
C VAL A 65 8.58 9.56 4.51
N PHE A 66 7.79 8.97 5.40
CA PHE A 66 6.33 9.02 5.36
C PHE A 66 5.77 10.26 6.06
N ARG A 67 6.48 10.80 7.06
CA ARG A 67 6.03 11.95 7.83
C ARG A 67 5.75 13.14 6.92
N GLY A 68 4.48 13.55 6.85
CA GLY A 68 4.05 14.64 5.97
C GLY A 68 4.01 14.30 4.47
N MET A 69 4.35 13.08 4.06
CA MET A 69 4.31 12.60 2.68
C MET A 69 3.17 11.62 2.40
N VAL A 70 2.39 11.25 3.42
CA VAL A 70 1.17 10.45 3.29
C VAL A 70 -0.05 11.36 3.30
N ASP A 71 -0.93 11.21 2.30
CA ASP A 71 -2.23 11.87 2.23
C ASP A 71 -3.23 11.09 3.10
N LYS A 72 -3.75 11.73 4.16
CA LYS A 72 -4.64 11.11 5.15
C LYS A 72 -6.14 11.29 4.80
N GLU A 73 -6.45 12.06 3.78
CA GLU A 73 -7.83 12.45 3.44
C GLU A 73 -8.29 11.86 2.12
N LYS A 74 -7.41 11.88 1.10
CA LYS A 74 -7.76 11.45 -0.25
C LYS A 74 -7.59 9.94 -0.42
N ILE A 75 -8.54 9.34 -1.13
CA ILE A 75 -8.54 7.91 -1.47
C ILE A 75 -7.53 7.62 -2.60
N THR A 76 -7.32 8.60 -3.48
CA THR A 76 -6.39 8.55 -4.60
C THR A 76 -5.53 9.82 -4.57
N ILE A 77 -4.25 9.70 -4.92
CA ILE A 77 -3.32 10.82 -4.99
C ILE A 77 -3.67 11.69 -6.21
N PRO A 78 -4.01 12.99 -6.02
CA PRO A 78 -4.20 13.91 -7.13
C PRO A 78 -2.94 14.04 -7.99
N LEU A 79 -3.08 14.29 -9.29
CA LEU A 79 -1.95 14.33 -10.25
C LEU A 79 -0.78 15.22 -9.78
N ARG A 80 -1.08 16.42 -9.27
CA ARG A 80 -0.10 17.40 -8.79
C ARG A 80 0.19 17.35 -7.29
N SER A 81 -0.30 16.32 -6.59
CA SER A 81 -0.07 16.20 -5.15
C SER A 81 1.42 15.97 -4.84
N PRO A 82 1.98 16.64 -3.83
CA PRO A 82 3.35 16.40 -3.38
C PRO A 82 3.49 15.13 -2.53
N LYS A 83 2.39 14.43 -2.24
CA LYS A 83 2.37 13.23 -1.40
C LYS A 83 2.87 12.01 -2.18
N LEU A 84 3.59 11.13 -1.48
CA LEU A 84 4.09 9.86 -2.01
C LEU A 84 2.98 8.80 -2.03
N PHE A 85 2.19 8.72 -0.96
CA PHE A 85 1.20 7.66 -0.74
C PHE A 85 -0.10 8.23 -0.19
N THR A 86 -1.18 7.46 -0.32
CA THR A 86 -2.37 7.65 0.53
C THR A 86 -2.25 6.78 1.78
N ILE A 87 -2.93 7.19 2.85
CA ILE A 87 -2.99 6.40 4.08
C ILE A 87 -3.68 5.04 3.85
N SER A 88 -4.61 4.96 2.90
CA SER A 88 -5.26 3.70 2.49
C SER A 88 -4.29 2.73 1.84
N ALA A 89 -3.37 3.21 1.00
CA ALA A 89 -2.33 2.38 0.39
C ALA A 89 -1.36 1.86 1.47
N LEU A 90 -0.98 2.72 2.42
CA LEU A 90 -0.10 2.31 3.52
C LEU A 90 -0.80 1.33 4.48
N TYR A 91 -2.10 1.48 4.72
CA TYR A 91 -2.90 0.54 5.48
C TYR A 91 -2.91 -0.85 4.81
N GLU A 92 -3.21 -0.92 3.50
CA GLU A 92 -3.19 -2.19 2.77
C GLU A 92 -1.81 -2.85 2.80
N ALA A 93 -0.73 -2.05 2.76
CA ALA A 93 0.63 -2.55 2.86
C ALA A 93 0.99 -3.06 4.26
N ASN A 94 0.55 -2.37 5.32
CA ASN A 94 0.71 -2.85 6.69
C ASN A 94 -0.14 -4.10 6.95
N GLU A 95 -1.32 -4.21 6.32
CA GLU A 95 -2.14 -5.42 6.37
C GLU A 95 -1.40 -6.62 5.76
N GLU A 96 -0.73 -6.45 4.62
CA GLU A 96 0.11 -7.50 4.04
C GLU A 96 1.32 -7.82 4.92
N LEU A 97 1.96 -6.81 5.51
CA LEU A 97 3.15 -6.95 6.34
C LEU A 97 2.87 -7.68 7.67
N LEU A 98 1.77 -7.32 8.35
CA LEU A 98 1.50 -7.68 9.75
C LEU A 98 0.26 -8.57 9.92
N GLY A 99 -0.58 -8.65 8.89
CA GLY A 99 -1.92 -9.22 8.98
C GLY A 99 -2.96 -8.25 9.57
N LYS A 100 -4.24 -8.63 9.47
CA LYS A 100 -5.38 -7.81 9.94
C LYS A 100 -5.50 -7.72 11.46
N LYS A 101 -5.08 -8.76 12.18
CA LYS A 101 -5.36 -8.90 13.62
C LYS A 101 -4.22 -8.30 14.43
N ILE A 102 -4.34 -7.00 14.72
CA ILE A 102 -3.39 -6.28 15.56
C ILE A 102 -3.86 -6.27 17.02
N ALA A 103 -2.91 -6.53 17.92
CA ALA A 103 -3.15 -6.47 19.36
C ALA A 103 -3.69 -5.09 19.78
N LYS A 104 -4.33 -5.03 20.95
CA LYS A 104 -4.91 -3.78 21.46
C LYS A 104 -3.85 -2.68 21.57
N LYS A 105 -4.15 -1.49 21.04
CA LYS A 105 -3.29 -0.31 21.23
C LYS A 105 -2.98 -0.07 22.70
N GLY A 106 -1.70 0.19 22.98
CA GLY A 106 -1.17 0.37 24.34
C GLY A 106 -0.74 -0.93 25.05
N SER A 107 -0.96 -2.10 24.45
CA SER A 107 -0.35 -3.35 24.93
C SER A 107 1.13 -3.44 24.56
N THR A 108 1.89 -4.26 25.29
CA THR A 108 3.30 -4.56 24.98
C THR A 108 3.44 -5.20 23.60
N VAL A 109 2.55 -6.11 23.24
CA VAL A 109 2.52 -6.76 21.91
C VAL A 109 2.33 -5.73 20.80
N TYR A 110 1.43 -4.76 20.97
CA TYR A 110 1.23 -3.68 20.00
C TYR A 110 2.52 -2.86 19.81
N ALA A 111 3.21 -2.53 20.89
CA ALA A 111 4.45 -1.76 20.82
C ALA A 111 5.56 -2.50 20.05
N GLU A 112 5.72 -3.81 20.25
CA GLU A 112 6.71 -4.61 19.51
C GLU A 112 6.35 -4.75 18.02
N VAL A 113 5.08 -4.94 17.70
CA VAL A 113 4.60 -5.00 16.30
C VAL A 113 4.83 -3.65 15.60
N LEU A 114 4.50 -2.53 16.27
CA LEU A 114 4.75 -1.19 15.75
C LEU A 114 6.25 -0.93 15.52
N LYS A 115 7.09 -1.28 16.50
CA LYS A 115 8.56 -1.17 16.39
C LYS A 115 9.09 -1.95 15.20
N THR A 116 8.59 -3.17 14.99
CA THR A 116 8.95 -4.03 13.85
C THR A 116 8.55 -3.38 12.52
N ALA A 117 7.31 -2.89 12.42
CA ALA A 117 6.83 -2.22 11.21
C ALA A 117 7.63 -0.95 10.89
N VAL A 118 7.90 -0.10 11.90
CA VAL A 118 8.70 1.11 11.74
C VAL A 118 10.12 0.77 11.30
N ALA A 119 10.75 -0.24 11.90
CA ALA A 119 12.09 -0.70 11.50
C ALA A 119 12.11 -1.18 10.04
N TYR A 120 11.13 -2.01 9.65
CA TYR A 120 11.00 -2.51 8.28
C TYR A 120 10.89 -1.38 7.25
N TRP A 121 9.92 -0.48 7.43
CA TRP A 121 9.69 0.62 6.49
C TRP A 121 10.85 1.62 6.48
N THR A 122 11.52 1.81 7.62
CA THR A 122 12.72 2.66 7.70
C THR A 122 13.86 2.07 6.88
N GLU A 123 14.16 0.77 7.00
CA GLU A 123 15.20 0.13 6.18
C GLU A 123 14.84 0.13 4.69
N LEU A 124 13.60 -0.20 4.35
CA LEU A 124 13.15 -0.16 2.96
C LEU A 124 13.26 1.24 2.34
N SER A 125 12.98 2.29 3.12
CA SER A 125 13.13 3.68 2.65
C SER A 125 14.57 4.07 2.34
N LYS A 126 15.56 3.34 2.87
CA LYS A 126 16.97 3.56 2.53
C LYS A 126 17.34 2.92 1.20
N ILE A 127 16.69 1.81 0.86
CA ILE A 127 16.87 1.06 -0.37
C ILE A 127 16.16 1.77 -1.54
N ILE A 128 14.91 2.19 -1.34
CA ILE A 128 14.15 2.95 -2.35
C ILE A 128 14.47 4.44 -2.23
N GLY A 129 15.63 4.84 -2.77
CA GLY A 129 16.16 6.20 -2.64
C GLY A 129 15.25 7.30 -3.21
N ASP A 130 14.36 6.99 -4.15
CA ASP A 130 13.43 7.95 -4.74
C ASP A 130 12.51 8.58 -3.69
N TRP A 131 12.06 7.82 -2.68
CA TRP A 131 11.17 8.34 -1.64
C TRP A 131 11.86 9.43 -0.81
N ARG A 132 13.14 9.22 -0.49
CA ARG A 132 13.95 10.21 0.25
C ARG A 132 14.21 11.45 -0.59
N LYS A 133 14.52 11.31 -1.88
CA LYS A 133 14.69 12.44 -2.79
C LYS A 133 13.44 13.31 -2.83
N VAL A 134 12.25 12.70 -2.90
CA VAL A 134 10.99 13.45 -2.84
C VAL A 134 10.79 14.11 -1.48
N LYS A 135 11.04 13.41 -0.38
CA LYS A 135 10.95 13.95 0.98
C LYS A 135 11.86 15.18 1.19
N ASN A 136 13.05 15.15 0.61
CA ASN A 136 14.05 16.22 0.68
C ASN A 136 13.80 17.37 -0.31
N GLY A 137 12.81 17.25 -1.21
CA GLY A 137 12.53 18.23 -2.25
C GLY A 137 13.48 18.18 -3.46
N GLU A 138 14.29 17.12 -3.59
CA GLU A 138 15.21 16.90 -4.71
C GLU A 138 14.49 16.35 -5.96
N LEU A 139 13.31 15.76 -5.79
CA LEU A 139 12.48 15.19 -6.86
C LEU A 139 11.00 15.49 -6.59
N SER A 140 10.23 15.84 -7.62
CA SER A 140 8.79 15.99 -7.44
C SER A 140 8.09 14.62 -7.36
N ALA A 141 7.14 14.48 -6.43
CA ALA A 141 6.28 13.29 -6.36
C ALA A 141 5.46 13.09 -7.64
N SER A 142 5.08 14.17 -8.33
CA SER A 142 4.32 14.08 -9.59
C SER A 142 5.17 13.56 -10.74
N GLU A 143 6.41 14.02 -10.85
CA GLU A 143 7.37 13.56 -11.86
C GLU A 143 7.75 12.10 -11.59
N LEU A 144 8.04 11.75 -10.34
CA LEU A 144 8.33 10.39 -9.93
C LEU A 144 7.18 9.44 -10.33
N ARG A 145 5.93 9.82 -10.10
CA ARG A 145 4.74 9.04 -10.48
C ARG A 145 4.56 8.89 -11.99
N GLN A 146 5.10 9.79 -12.80
CA GLN A 146 5.05 9.69 -14.27
C GLN A 146 6.07 8.68 -14.76
N GLU A 147 7.31 8.75 -14.26
CA GLU A 147 8.45 7.97 -14.74
C GLU A 147 8.55 6.56 -14.12
N LYS A 148 8.20 6.44 -12.84
CA LYS A 148 8.41 5.23 -12.04
C LYS A 148 7.14 4.75 -11.37
N ILE A 149 7.19 3.50 -10.89
CA ILE A 149 6.04 2.86 -10.25
C ILE A 149 6.12 2.69 -8.73
N ASN A 150 7.27 2.98 -8.13
CA ASN A 150 7.53 2.72 -6.71
C ASN A 150 6.71 3.56 -5.71
N THR A 151 5.83 4.43 -6.19
CA THR A 151 4.85 5.16 -5.37
C THR A 151 3.41 4.66 -5.53
N HIS A 152 3.15 3.69 -6.41
CA HIS A 152 1.78 3.18 -6.60
C HIS A 152 1.39 2.19 -5.51
N ALA A 153 0.10 2.18 -5.17
CA ALA A 153 -0.44 1.36 -4.09
C ALA A 153 -0.18 -0.15 -4.29
N VAL A 154 -0.21 -0.64 -5.54
CA VAL A 154 0.09 -2.04 -5.86
C VAL A 154 1.53 -2.43 -5.48
N ILE A 155 2.49 -1.53 -5.68
CA ILE A 155 3.89 -1.73 -5.31
C ILE A 155 4.06 -1.66 -3.81
N LEU A 156 3.50 -0.63 -3.15
CA LEU A 156 3.60 -0.50 -1.70
C LEU A 156 3.01 -1.72 -0.97
N ARG A 157 1.88 -2.24 -1.46
CA ARG A 157 1.27 -3.47 -0.95
C ARG A 157 2.17 -4.69 -1.13
N ALA A 158 2.74 -4.86 -2.33
CA ALA A 158 3.66 -5.96 -2.61
C ALA A 158 4.92 -5.89 -1.73
N LEU A 159 5.44 -4.68 -1.47
CA LEU A 159 6.53 -4.46 -0.53
C LEU A 159 6.14 -4.85 0.90
N GLY A 160 4.89 -4.64 1.33
CA GLY A 160 4.38 -5.19 2.60
C GLY A 160 4.48 -6.72 2.65
N GLY A 161 4.04 -7.40 1.59
CA GLY A 161 4.10 -8.87 1.49
C GLY A 161 5.52 -9.44 1.42
N VAL A 162 6.45 -8.73 0.76
CA VAL A 162 7.88 -9.05 0.82
C VAL A 162 8.39 -8.98 2.26
N GLY A 163 8.07 -7.89 2.96
CA GLY A 163 8.46 -7.71 4.36
C GLY A 163 7.94 -8.83 5.25
N ARG A 164 6.68 -9.23 5.09
CA ARG A 164 6.12 -10.37 5.82
C ARG A 164 6.93 -11.64 5.60
N THR A 165 7.19 -11.98 4.34
CA THR A 165 7.97 -13.18 3.98
C THR A 165 9.34 -13.16 4.63
N LEU A 166 10.01 -12.00 4.60
CA LEU A 166 11.35 -11.86 5.16
C LEU A 166 11.36 -11.90 6.69
N LEU A 167 10.43 -11.22 7.35
CA LEU A 167 10.32 -11.22 8.82
C LEU A 167 9.96 -12.61 9.36
N GLU A 168 9.12 -13.37 8.66
CA GLU A 168 8.73 -14.73 9.05
C GLU A 168 9.87 -15.75 8.83
N LYS A 169 10.57 -15.69 7.69
CA LYS A 169 11.61 -16.68 7.34
C LYS A 169 13.01 -16.34 7.88
N TYR A 170 13.32 -15.05 8.02
CA TYR A 170 14.66 -14.56 8.34
C TYR A 170 14.62 -13.51 9.46
N PRO A 171 14.12 -13.84 10.66
CA PRO A 171 13.90 -12.87 11.74
C PRO A 171 15.15 -12.07 12.12
N GLU A 172 16.34 -12.64 11.97
CA GLU A 172 17.63 -11.99 12.29
C GLU A 172 18.38 -11.44 11.07
N GLY A 173 17.97 -11.79 9.84
CA GLY A 173 18.73 -11.53 8.61
C GLY A 173 17.94 -10.87 7.48
N TRP A 174 16.68 -10.48 7.74
CA TRP A 174 15.78 -9.93 6.73
C TRP A 174 16.34 -8.68 6.04
N GLN A 175 17.12 -7.84 6.74
CA GLN A 175 17.71 -6.62 6.17
C GLN A 175 18.66 -6.92 5.00
N GLY A 176 19.47 -7.98 5.14
CA GLY A 176 20.42 -8.39 4.09
C GLY A 176 19.70 -8.85 2.83
N LYS A 177 18.60 -9.59 2.98
CA LYS A 177 17.73 -10.00 1.87
C LYS A 177 16.96 -8.83 1.27
N LEU A 178 16.47 -7.92 2.11
CA LEU A 178 15.75 -6.72 1.68
C LEU A 178 16.61 -5.85 0.77
N LYS A 179 17.92 -5.76 1.06
CA LYS A 179 18.89 -4.99 0.25
C LYS A 179 18.95 -5.42 -1.21
N LEU A 180 18.59 -6.66 -1.54
CA LEU A 180 18.53 -7.12 -2.94
C LEU A 180 17.53 -6.31 -3.79
N LEU A 181 16.56 -5.63 -3.15
CA LEU A 181 15.65 -4.71 -3.84
C LEU A 181 16.34 -3.44 -4.38
N GLU A 182 17.59 -3.13 -4.00
CA GLU A 182 18.36 -2.02 -4.58
C GLU A 182 18.54 -2.19 -6.11
N GLY A 183 18.57 -3.43 -6.60
CA GLY A 183 18.72 -3.73 -8.02
C GLY A 183 17.44 -3.60 -8.85
N VAL A 184 16.28 -3.40 -8.21
CA VAL A 184 14.99 -3.36 -8.91
C VAL A 184 14.84 -2.07 -9.71
N ASP A 185 14.63 -2.22 -11.02
CA ASP A 185 14.33 -1.08 -11.90
C ASP A 185 12.86 -0.68 -11.80
N TRP A 186 12.60 0.43 -11.11
CA TRP A 186 11.25 0.96 -10.90
C TRP A 186 10.66 1.76 -12.07
N ARG A 187 11.37 1.94 -13.18
CA ARG A 187 10.89 2.72 -14.34
C ARG A 187 9.71 2.03 -15.03
N LYS A 188 8.72 2.80 -15.48
CA LYS A 188 7.62 2.29 -16.32
C LYS A 188 8.07 1.92 -17.71
N SER A 189 8.91 2.76 -18.31
CA SER A 189 9.47 2.61 -19.64
C SER A 189 10.96 2.98 -19.63
N VAL A 190 11.72 2.39 -20.54
CA VAL A 190 13.09 2.81 -20.83
C VAL A 190 13.14 3.17 -22.32
N GLY A 191 13.15 4.48 -22.62
CA GLY A 191 13.05 4.96 -24.00
C GLY A 191 11.74 4.56 -24.66
N SER A 192 11.80 4.05 -25.89
CA SER A 192 10.67 3.52 -26.65
C SER A 192 10.23 2.10 -26.24
N SER A 193 10.76 1.56 -25.13
CA SER A 193 10.49 0.19 -24.67
C SER A 193 9.81 0.14 -23.30
N ALA A 194 8.83 -0.75 -23.14
CA ALA A 194 8.19 -1.04 -21.86
C ALA A 194 9.15 -1.80 -20.94
N ASN A 195 9.13 -1.51 -19.64
CA ASN A 195 9.89 -2.31 -18.68
C ASN A 195 9.21 -3.68 -18.51
N SER A 196 9.82 -4.71 -19.10
CA SER A 196 9.32 -6.10 -19.06
C SER A 196 9.12 -6.68 -17.65
N LEU A 197 9.72 -6.07 -16.62
CA LEU A 197 9.49 -6.48 -15.23
C LEU A 197 8.06 -6.18 -14.77
N TRP A 198 7.43 -5.16 -15.35
CA TRP A 198 6.14 -4.62 -14.92
C TRP A 198 5.04 -4.76 -15.96
N ASP A 199 5.42 -4.87 -17.24
CA ASP A 199 4.51 -5.11 -18.35
C ASP A 199 3.78 -6.44 -18.17
N ASP A 200 2.46 -6.44 -18.38
CA ASP A 200 1.53 -7.56 -18.08
C ASP A 200 1.55 -8.08 -16.62
N VAL A 201 2.28 -7.44 -15.72
CA VAL A 201 2.32 -7.73 -14.28
C VAL A 201 1.42 -6.76 -13.53
N CYS A 202 1.78 -5.49 -13.56
CA CYS A 202 1.00 -4.41 -12.95
C CYS A 202 0.86 -3.19 -13.86
N ILE A 203 1.43 -3.23 -15.06
CA ILE A 203 1.20 -2.26 -16.13
C ILE A 203 0.41 -2.96 -17.23
N THR A 204 -0.70 -2.35 -17.64
CA THR A 204 -1.52 -2.81 -18.77
C THR A 204 -1.91 -1.59 -19.58
N ALA A 205 -1.61 -1.59 -20.88
CA ALA A 205 -1.85 -0.46 -21.78
C ALA A 205 -1.29 0.88 -21.23
N GLY A 206 -0.08 0.85 -20.66
CA GLY A 206 0.59 2.02 -20.07
C GLY A 206 0.02 2.50 -18.73
N SER A 207 -1.04 1.88 -18.23
CA SER A 207 -1.68 2.22 -16.95
C SER A 207 -1.30 1.22 -15.87
N VAL A 208 -1.07 1.72 -14.65
CA VAL A 208 -0.83 0.85 -13.49
C VAL A 208 -2.15 0.29 -12.99
N VAL A 209 -2.27 -1.03 -12.93
CA VAL A 209 -3.47 -1.75 -12.48
C VAL A 209 -3.22 -2.40 -11.13
N SER A 210 -4.28 -2.47 -10.31
CA SER A 210 -4.20 -3.00 -8.94
C SER A 210 -5.29 -4.02 -8.64
N ASN A 211 -5.75 -4.77 -9.65
CA ASN A 211 -6.69 -5.86 -9.46
C ASN A 211 -6.02 -7.05 -8.71
N ARG A 212 -6.80 -8.06 -8.30
CA ARG A 212 -6.29 -9.19 -7.51
C ARG A 212 -5.11 -9.91 -8.18
N GLN A 213 -5.20 -10.13 -9.49
CA GLN A 213 -4.15 -10.81 -10.25
C GLN A 213 -2.87 -9.98 -10.30
N ALA A 214 -2.98 -8.69 -10.61
CA ALA A 214 -1.84 -7.77 -10.64
C ALA A 214 -1.15 -7.67 -9.28
N ARG A 215 -1.92 -7.60 -8.19
CA ARG A 215 -1.37 -7.59 -6.81
C ARG A 215 -0.54 -8.85 -6.53
N ALA A 216 -1.08 -10.03 -6.86
CA ALA A 216 -0.37 -11.29 -6.65
C ALA A 216 0.89 -11.41 -7.54
N ALA A 217 0.78 -11.05 -8.81
CA ALA A 217 1.89 -11.09 -9.76
C ALA A 217 3.02 -10.13 -9.36
N THR A 218 2.68 -8.91 -8.92
CA THR A 218 3.65 -7.92 -8.43
C THR A 218 4.45 -8.45 -7.25
N LEU A 219 3.77 -9.03 -6.26
CA LEU A 219 4.43 -9.66 -5.12
C LEU A 219 5.34 -10.80 -5.57
N ALA A 220 4.88 -11.66 -6.47
CA ALA A 220 5.67 -12.77 -6.99
C ALA A 220 6.94 -12.31 -7.72
N VAL A 221 6.86 -11.24 -8.51
CA VAL A 221 8.02 -10.62 -9.15
C VAL A 221 9.01 -10.13 -8.10
N LEU A 222 8.59 -9.33 -7.12
CA LEU A 222 9.48 -8.81 -6.09
C LEU A 222 10.12 -9.91 -5.22
N LEU A 223 9.38 -10.97 -4.91
CA LEU A 223 9.94 -12.11 -4.19
C LEU A 223 11.02 -12.81 -5.02
N ARG A 224 10.82 -12.96 -6.34
CA ARG A 224 11.84 -13.55 -7.21
C ARG A 224 13.13 -12.72 -7.25
N GLU A 225 13.02 -11.39 -7.28
CA GLU A 225 14.18 -10.48 -7.29
C GLU A 225 15.05 -10.63 -6.02
N ILE A 226 14.48 -11.12 -4.93
CA ILE A 226 15.22 -11.37 -3.67
C ILE A 226 15.51 -12.87 -3.43
N GLY A 227 15.30 -13.71 -4.45
CA GLY A 227 15.55 -15.16 -4.39
C GLY A 227 14.49 -15.94 -3.60
N GLU A 228 13.29 -15.39 -3.45
CA GLU A 228 12.15 -16.01 -2.76
C GLU A 228 11.05 -16.44 -3.75
N SER A 229 10.11 -17.24 -3.24
CA SER A 229 8.94 -17.71 -4.00
C SER A 229 7.67 -17.55 -3.15
N PRO A 230 6.52 -17.17 -3.77
CA PRO A 230 5.24 -17.04 -3.08
C PRO A 230 4.80 -18.29 -2.31
N ASN A 231 5.26 -19.47 -2.74
CA ASN A 231 4.89 -20.77 -2.17
C ASN A 231 6.06 -21.50 -1.46
N GLY A 232 7.17 -20.81 -1.18
CA GLY A 232 8.27 -21.37 -0.37
C GLY A 232 9.15 -22.43 -1.05
N LYS A 233 9.01 -22.66 -2.37
CA LYS A 233 9.96 -23.47 -3.16
C LYS A 233 10.55 -22.62 -4.29
N LEU A 234 11.89 -22.49 -4.30
CA LEU A 234 12.63 -22.01 -5.45
C LEU A 234 12.41 -23.00 -6.61
N THR A 235 11.91 -22.53 -7.75
CA THR A 235 12.20 -23.19 -9.02
C THR A 235 13.52 -22.61 -9.50
N THR A 236 14.60 -23.34 -9.26
CA THR A 236 15.86 -23.13 -9.95
C THR A 236 15.58 -23.13 -11.45
N ARG A 237 15.81 -22.01 -12.13
CA ARG A 237 15.98 -22.05 -13.59
C ARG A 237 17.35 -22.67 -13.83
N GLU A 238 17.41 -24.00 -13.87
CA GLU A 238 18.50 -24.70 -14.55
C GLU A 238 18.19 -24.66 -16.05
N SER A 239 18.93 -23.78 -16.74
CA SER A 239 19.63 -24.06 -17.98
C SER A 239 19.08 -25.20 -18.87
N ALA A 240 17.93 -25.00 -19.49
CA ALA A 240 17.52 -25.79 -20.66
C ALA A 240 18.21 -25.26 -21.93
N GLU A 241 19.54 -25.26 -21.94
CA GLU A 241 20.36 -24.93 -23.12
C GLU A 241 21.60 -25.84 -23.19
N VAL A 242 21.47 -27.13 -22.91
CA VAL A 242 22.47 -28.14 -23.35
C VAL A 242 21.78 -29.48 -23.62
N THR A 243 20.92 -29.55 -24.64
CA THR A 243 20.53 -30.85 -25.24
C THR A 243 20.02 -30.68 -26.68
N SER A 244 20.80 -29.98 -27.51
CA SER A 244 20.57 -29.96 -28.97
C SER A 244 21.86 -30.07 -29.79
N ALA A 245 23.00 -30.39 -29.16
CA ALA A 245 24.30 -30.48 -29.84
C ALA A 245 24.89 -31.91 -29.94
N GLN A 246 24.16 -32.96 -29.58
CA GLN A 246 24.61 -34.35 -29.77
C GLN A 246 23.49 -35.21 -30.34
N ALA A 247 23.05 -34.87 -31.55
CA ALA A 247 22.29 -35.76 -32.41
C ALA A 247 22.61 -35.39 -33.87
N ASN A 248 23.90 -35.49 -34.22
CA ASN A 248 24.41 -35.57 -35.59
C ASN A 248 25.87 -36.05 -35.46
N GLY A 249 26.02 -37.37 -35.41
CA GLY A 249 27.27 -38.12 -35.36
C GLY A 249 26.96 -39.58 -35.56
#